data_AF-A0A8T4TTN8-F1
#
_entry.id   AF-A0A8T4TTN8-F1
#
_cell.length_a   1.000
_cell.length_b   1.000
_cell.length_c   1.000
_cell.angle_alpha   90.00
_cell.angle_beta   90.00
_cell.angle_gamma   90.00
#
_symmetry.space_group_name_H-M   'P 1'
#
loop_
_entity.id
_entity.type
_entity.pdbx_description
1 polymer ?
#
loop_
_entity_poly.entity_id
_entity_poly.type
_entity_poly.pdbx_seq_one_letter_code
_entity_poly.pdbx_strand_id
1 'polypeptide(L)'
;MIRQIDRYNSTRQILCDIGRYRRKKTMFYRSNVALHEQRVLALAREIYPFTEKCGLNLRRNLLETFAEIHDDFELTSYNVPKNHLEKGDSKAREQLRALHALNGSYDFTRRGYEAKPTLIRFKIKNDIEAKFVDYLNIFNGFAEAIHEIAAGNDCFLDVPTAHRERLLELGCENHELWSLYDKNHPLFEIPEFDPNLLPGIVFHTTASITKDTGYAPYDFWKRALIMKGNVETFESLFRQREGKKKEVRGLLTMACN
;
A
#
# COMPACT_ATOMS: atom_id res chain seq x y z
N MET A 1 1.28 -19.64 22.59
CA MET A 1 2.07 -18.48 22.11
C MET A 1 3.07 -18.87 21.01
N ILE A 2 4.00 -19.80 21.24
CA ILE A 2 5.01 -20.23 20.24
C ILE A 2 4.38 -20.64 18.90
N ARG A 3 3.39 -21.55 18.91
CA ARG A 3 2.67 -21.98 17.69
C ARG A 3 1.96 -20.86 16.92
N GLN A 4 1.55 -19.77 17.59
CA GLN A 4 0.90 -18.63 16.92
C GLN A 4 1.93 -17.75 16.21
N ILE A 5 3.11 -17.56 16.81
CA ILE A 5 4.22 -16.81 16.22
C ILE A 5 4.72 -17.53 14.97
N ASP A 6 4.89 -18.85 15.03
CA ASP A 6 5.37 -19.65 13.90
C ASP A 6 4.43 -19.58 12.69
N ARG A 7 3.11 -19.65 12.93
CA ARG A 7 2.10 -19.52 11.87
C ARG A 7 2.11 -18.14 11.23
N TYR A 8 2.13 -17.08 12.05
CA TYR A 8 2.23 -15.71 11.54
C TYR A 8 3.50 -15.53 10.70
N ASN A 9 4.66 -15.94 11.21
CA ASN A 9 5.93 -15.82 10.48
C ASN A 9 5.93 -16.60 9.16
N SER A 10 5.35 -17.80 9.15
CA SER A 10 5.21 -18.61 7.93
C SER A 10 4.34 -17.91 6.87
N THR A 11 3.23 -17.31 7.29
CA THR A 11 2.40 -16.47 6.42
C THR A 11 3.18 -15.30 5.84
N ARG A 12 3.93 -14.56 6.67
CA ARG A 12 4.76 -13.44 6.21
C ARG A 12 5.79 -13.87 5.16
N GLN A 13 6.41 -15.04 5.35
CA GLN A 13 7.39 -15.56 4.41
C GLN A 13 6.79 -15.81 3.03
N ILE A 14 5.58 -16.39 2.94
CA ILE A 14 4.90 -16.62 1.66
C ILE A 14 4.56 -15.29 0.98
N LEU A 15 4.07 -14.31 1.74
CA LEU A 15 3.76 -12.98 1.22
C LEU A 15 5.00 -12.23 0.70
N CYS A 16 6.19 -12.54 1.20
CA CYS A 16 7.44 -12.00 0.67
C CYS A 16 7.74 -12.47 -0.76
N ASP A 17 7.25 -13.65 -1.14
CA ASP A 17 7.41 -14.22 -2.48
C ASP A 17 6.36 -13.69 -3.47
N ILE A 18 5.33 -12.99 -2.96
CA ILE A 18 4.31 -12.36 -3.78
C ILE A 18 4.73 -10.95 -4.18
N GLY A 19 5.52 -10.83 -5.25
CA GLY A 19 5.87 -9.53 -5.83
C GLY A 19 4.64 -8.75 -6.31
N ARG A 20 4.60 -7.43 -6.08
CA ARG A 20 3.54 -6.53 -6.58
C ARG A 20 3.78 -6.15 -8.03
N TYR A 21 2.73 -5.67 -8.72
CA TYR A 21 2.77 -5.26 -10.14
C TYR A 21 3.36 -6.31 -11.09
N ARG A 22 3.10 -7.62 -10.87
CA ARG A 22 3.67 -8.73 -11.68
C ARG A 22 3.43 -8.61 -13.20
N ARG A 23 2.43 -7.81 -13.63
CA ARG A 23 2.12 -7.56 -15.04
C ARG A 23 2.94 -6.43 -15.67
N LYS A 24 3.56 -5.54 -14.89
CA LYS A 24 4.45 -4.49 -15.38
C LYS A 24 5.87 -5.07 -15.54
N LYS A 25 6.49 -4.83 -16.70
CA LYS A 25 7.77 -5.47 -17.10
C LYS A 25 8.91 -5.22 -16.12
N THR A 26 9.06 -4.00 -15.61
CA THR A 26 10.14 -3.61 -14.69
C THR A 26 9.62 -2.62 -13.66
N MET A 27 9.94 -2.85 -12.39
CA MET A 27 9.68 -1.94 -11.27
C MET A 27 10.96 -1.82 -10.46
N PHE A 28 11.63 -0.66 -10.52
CA PHE A 28 12.97 -0.47 -9.96
C PHE A 28 13.02 -0.78 -8.45
N TYR A 29 11.97 -0.44 -7.71
CA TYR A 29 11.82 -0.63 -6.27
C TYR A 29 10.70 -1.62 -5.97
N ARG A 30 10.61 -2.72 -6.75
CA ARG A 30 9.52 -3.71 -6.64
C ARG A 30 9.31 -4.16 -5.19
N SER A 31 8.12 -3.89 -4.66
CA SER A 31 7.68 -4.40 -3.37
C SER A 31 7.10 -5.81 -3.51
N ASN A 32 6.96 -6.49 -2.37
CA ASN A 32 6.14 -7.68 -2.23
C ASN A 32 4.92 -7.36 -1.36
N VAL A 33 3.96 -8.28 -1.29
CA VAL A 33 2.73 -8.08 -0.49
C VAL A 33 3.06 -7.84 0.97
N ALA A 34 4.01 -8.58 1.54
CA ALA A 34 4.40 -8.39 2.93
C ALA A 34 4.89 -6.96 3.20
N LEU A 35 5.80 -6.44 2.38
CA LEU A 35 6.33 -5.09 2.50
C LEU A 35 5.24 -4.04 2.28
N HIS A 36 4.32 -4.28 1.34
CA HIS A 36 3.18 -3.40 1.12
C HIS A 36 2.30 -3.27 2.36
N GLU A 37 1.96 -4.37 3.03
CA GLU A 37 1.18 -4.32 4.27
C GLU A 37 1.93 -3.58 5.38
N GLN A 38 3.26 -3.70 5.46
CA GLN A 38 4.06 -2.90 6.40
C GLN A 38 3.99 -1.40 6.08
N ARG A 39 3.98 -1.03 4.79
CA ARG A 39 3.82 0.37 4.35
C ARG A 39 2.43 0.91 4.70
N VAL A 40 1.38 0.14 4.44
CA VAL A 40 -0.01 0.50 4.82
C VAL A 40 -0.14 0.62 6.34
N LEU A 41 0.49 -0.28 7.12
CA LEU A 41 0.54 -0.18 8.58
C LEU A 41 1.28 1.06 9.07
N ALA A 42 2.38 1.44 8.42
CA ALA A 42 3.12 2.67 8.74
C ALA A 42 2.24 3.91 8.49
N LEU A 43 1.52 3.96 7.36
CA LEU A 43 0.55 5.01 7.06
C LEU A 43 -0.58 5.06 8.11
N ALA A 44 -1.15 3.92 8.48
CA ALA A 44 -2.20 3.82 9.49
C ALA A 44 -1.73 4.35 10.86
N ARG A 45 -0.47 4.07 11.24
CA ARG A 45 0.13 4.58 12.47
C ARG A 45 0.40 6.08 12.44
N GLU A 46 0.80 6.61 11.29
CA GLU A 46 1.07 8.04 11.11
C GLU A 46 -0.21 8.86 11.14
N ILE A 47 -1.27 8.37 10.49
CA ILE A 47 -2.53 9.12 10.35
C ILE A 47 -3.45 9.00 11.57
N TYR A 48 -3.29 7.97 12.40
CA TYR A 48 -4.16 7.74 13.56
C TYR A 48 -4.29 8.96 14.51
N PRO A 49 -3.19 9.63 14.93
CA PRO A 49 -3.29 10.83 15.78
C PRO A 49 -4.05 11.97 15.09
N PHE A 50 -4.00 12.06 13.77
CA PHE A 50 -4.76 13.06 13.02
C PHE A 50 -6.26 12.71 13.02
N THR A 51 -6.62 11.45 12.78
CA THR A 51 -8.03 11.02 12.82
C THR A 51 -8.66 11.25 14.19
N GLU A 52 -7.90 11.00 15.27
CA GLU A 52 -8.35 11.26 16.65
C GLU A 52 -8.60 12.75 16.89
N LYS A 53 -7.69 13.63 16.45
CA LYS A 53 -7.87 15.09 16.51
C LYS A 53 -9.09 15.58 15.72
N CYS A 54 -9.45 14.89 14.65
CA CYS A 54 -10.64 15.18 13.85
C CYS A 54 -11.93 14.60 14.44
N GLY A 55 -11.88 13.92 15.59
CA GLY A 55 -13.05 13.31 16.23
C GLY A 55 -13.48 11.98 15.63
N LEU A 56 -12.68 11.40 14.72
CA LEU A 56 -12.89 10.02 14.26
C LEU A 56 -12.31 9.06 15.30
N ASN A 57 -13.19 8.50 16.12
CA ASN A 57 -12.85 7.53 17.16
C ASN A 57 -12.56 6.14 16.58
N LEU A 58 -11.52 6.04 15.74
CA LEU A 58 -11.07 4.77 15.18
C LEU A 58 -10.52 3.86 16.30
N ARG A 59 -10.85 2.57 16.26
CA ARG A 59 -10.26 1.56 17.13
C ARG A 59 -8.85 1.26 16.64
N ARG A 60 -7.84 1.90 17.23
CA ARG A 60 -6.42 1.79 16.82
C ARG A 60 -5.97 0.35 16.57
N ASN A 61 -6.22 -0.54 17.52
CA ASN A 61 -5.77 -1.93 17.42
C ASN A 61 -6.43 -2.66 16.24
N LEU A 62 -7.69 -2.33 15.92
CA LEU A 62 -8.38 -2.90 14.77
C LEU A 62 -7.84 -2.30 13.45
N LEU A 63 -7.65 -0.98 13.38
CA LEU A 63 -7.06 -0.30 12.24
C LEU A 63 -5.69 -0.88 11.89
N GLU A 64 -4.79 -0.98 12.88
CA GLU A 64 -3.47 -1.57 12.67
C GLU A 64 -3.55 -3.07 12.30
N THR A 65 -4.53 -3.79 12.82
CA THR A 65 -4.70 -5.21 12.47
C THR A 65 -5.19 -5.37 11.04
N PHE A 66 -6.20 -4.60 10.61
CA PHE A 66 -6.66 -4.57 9.22
C PHE A 66 -5.51 -4.21 8.27
N ALA A 67 -4.73 -3.17 8.57
CA ALA A 67 -3.59 -2.76 7.74
C ALA A 67 -2.56 -3.89 7.55
N GLU A 68 -2.33 -4.70 8.59
CA GLU A 68 -1.32 -5.77 8.57
C GLU A 68 -1.76 -7.04 7.85
N ILE A 69 -3.07 -7.26 7.69
CA ILE A 69 -3.62 -8.51 7.12
C ILE A 69 -4.48 -8.29 5.87
N HIS A 70 -4.66 -7.07 5.38
CA HIS A 70 -5.68 -6.79 4.36
C HIS A 70 -5.50 -7.59 3.04
N ASP A 71 -4.25 -7.92 2.71
CA ASP A 71 -3.85 -8.66 1.51
C ASP A 71 -3.53 -10.15 1.81
N ASP A 72 -3.79 -10.63 3.02
CA ASP A 72 -3.65 -12.05 3.39
C ASP A 72 -4.49 -13.00 2.51
N PHE A 73 -5.55 -12.49 1.85
CA PHE A 73 -6.30 -13.23 0.82
C PHE A 73 -5.49 -13.52 -0.45
N GLU A 74 -4.38 -12.83 -0.68
CA GLU A 74 -3.49 -13.19 -1.79
C GLU A 74 -2.89 -14.58 -1.62
N LEU A 75 -2.79 -15.09 -0.38
CA LEU A 75 -2.38 -16.48 -0.12
C LEU A 75 -3.36 -17.49 -0.70
N THR A 76 -4.66 -17.20 -0.68
CA THR A 76 -5.64 -18.09 -1.30
C THR A 76 -5.47 -18.08 -2.81
N SER A 77 -5.21 -16.92 -3.40
CA SER A 77 -5.01 -16.78 -4.85
C SER A 77 -3.68 -17.35 -5.33
N TYR A 78 -2.69 -17.43 -4.45
CA TYR A 78 -1.38 -18.03 -4.70
C TYR A 78 -1.41 -19.56 -4.62
N ASN A 79 -2.17 -20.11 -3.67
CA ASN A 79 -2.26 -21.56 -3.43
C ASN A 79 -3.40 -22.24 -4.19
N VAL A 80 -4.40 -21.49 -4.68
CA VAL A 80 -5.51 -22.05 -5.49
C VAL A 80 -5.16 -21.91 -6.97
N PRO A 81 -5.22 -23.00 -7.77
CA PRO A 81 -5.03 -22.93 -9.22
C PRO A 81 -5.96 -21.90 -9.86
N LYS A 82 -5.42 -21.07 -10.77
CA LYS A 82 -6.12 -19.95 -11.43
C LYS A 82 -7.41 -20.33 -12.19
N ASN A 83 -7.66 -21.62 -12.35
CA ASN A 83 -8.77 -22.19 -13.12
C ASN A 83 -10.13 -22.05 -12.42
N HIS A 84 -10.15 -21.57 -11.17
CA HIS A 84 -11.38 -21.45 -10.38
C HIS A 84 -11.86 -20.02 -10.13
N LEU A 85 -11.02 -19.00 -10.36
CA LEU A 85 -11.35 -17.61 -10.01
C LEU A 85 -12.20 -16.91 -11.07
N GLU A 86 -13.52 -16.94 -10.90
CA GLU A 86 -14.47 -16.16 -11.72
C GLU A 86 -14.41 -14.65 -11.40
N LYS A 87 -14.89 -13.79 -12.32
CA LYS A 87 -14.94 -12.33 -12.14
C LYS A 87 -16.24 -11.89 -11.46
N GLY A 88 -16.16 -10.87 -10.59
CA GLY A 88 -17.31 -10.17 -10.01
C GLY A 88 -17.60 -10.58 -8.57
N ASP A 89 -18.87 -10.52 -8.16
CA ASP A 89 -19.38 -10.89 -6.83
C ASP A 89 -19.06 -12.35 -6.46
N SER A 90 -18.82 -13.18 -7.48
CA SER A 90 -18.30 -14.55 -7.33
C SER A 90 -16.88 -14.58 -6.74
N LYS A 91 -16.01 -13.62 -7.08
CA LYS A 91 -14.62 -13.55 -6.58
C LYS A 91 -14.55 -13.30 -5.08
N ALA A 92 -15.38 -12.40 -4.55
CA ALA A 92 -15.44 -12.14 -3.11
C ALA A 92 -15.94 -13.38 -2.35
N ARG A 93 -16.99 -14.03 -2.87
CA ARG A 93 -17.52 -15.29 -2.31
C ARG A 93 -16.49 -16.41 -2.38
N GLU A 94 -15.72 -16.49 -3.46
CA GLU A 94 -14.69 -17.50 -3.65
C GLU A 94 -13.47 -17.25 -2.75
N GLN A 95 -13.04 -15.99 -2.59
CA GLN A 95 -12.01 -15.62 -1.62
C GLN A 95 -12.43 -15.95 -0.19
N LEU A 96 -13.70 -15.70 0.17
CA LEU A 96 -14.25 -16.11 1.46
C LEU A 96 -14.26 -17.63 1.61
N ARG A 97 -14.73 -18.37 0.59
CA ARG A 97 -14.69 -19.85 0.59
C ARG A 97 -13.27 -20.38 0.73
N ALA A 98 -12.32 -19.81 0.00
CA ALA A 98 -10.92 -20.22 0.07
C ALA A 98 -10.30 -19.89 1.43
N LEU A 99 -10.65 -18.75 2.03
CA LEU A 99 -10.25 -18.42 3.40
C LEU A 99 -10.86 -19.39 4.42
N HIS A 100 -12.12 -19.82 4.22
CA HIS A 100 -12.72 -20.86 5.03
C HIS A 100 -11.97 -22.20 4.87
N ALA A 101 -11.49 -22.52 3.67
CA ALA A 101 -10.72 -23.72 3.35
C ALA A 101 -9.26 -23.71 3.85
N LEU A 102 -8.70 -22.54 4.17
CA LEU A 102 -7.42 -22.43 4.89
C LEU A 102 -7.60 -22.87 6.36
N ASN A 103 -7.72 -24.18 6.59
CA ASN A 103 -7.76 -24.76 7.93
C ASN A 103 -6.39 -24.65 8.60
N GLY A 104 -6.33 -24.15 9.83
CA GLY A 104 -5.11 -24.12 10.65
C GLY A 104 -4.16 -22.94 10.38
N SER A 105 -3.96 -22.54 9.13
CA SER A 105 -2.94 -21.52 8.80
C SER A 105 -3.25 -20.11 9.32
N TYR A 106 -4.50 -19.85 9.72
CA TYR A 106 -4.98 -18.54 10.17
C TYR A 106 -5.44 -18.49 11.64
N ASP A 107 -5.19 -19.53 12.44
CA ASP A 107 -5.55 -19.50 13.87
C ASP A 107 -4.46 -18.80 14.68
N PHE A 108 -4.34 -17.49 14.49
CA PHE A 108 -3.51 -16.63 15.31
C PHE A 108 -4.28 -15.36 15.73
N THR A 109 -3.81 -14.74 16.81
CA THR A 109 -4.38 -13.50 17.33
C THR A 109 -3.37 -12.37 17.17
N ARG A 110 -3.82 -11.22 16.67
CA ARG A 110 -3.02 -10.01 16.51
C ARG A 110 -3.70 -8.84 17.19
N ARG A 111 -3.02 -8.19 18.13
CA ARG A 111 -3.55 -7.06 18.94
C ARG A 111 -4.94 -7.32 19.55
N GLY A 112 -5.18 -8.55 19.99
CA GLY A 112 -6.46 -8.98 20.58
C GLY A 112 -7.54 -9.41 19.58
N TYR A 113 -7.25 -9.42 18.28
CA TYR A 113 -8.17 -9.82 17.23
C TYR A 113 -7.74 -11.14 16.58
N GLU A 114 -8.67 -12.09 16.44
CA GLU A 114 -8.42 -13.33 15.69
C GLU A 114 -8.30 -13.02 14.20
N ALA A 115 -7.25 -13.53 13.56
CA ALA A 115 -6.91 -13.15 12.19
C ALA A 115 -8.02 -13.49 11.19
N LYS A 116 -8.54 -14.72 11.20
CA LYS A 116 -9.57 -15.17 10.25
C LYS A 116 -10.88 -14.35 10.34
N PRO A 117 -11.53 -14.18 11.51
CA PRO A 117 -12.71 -13.32 11.62
C PRO A 117 -12.43 -11.87 11.24
N THR A 118 -11.26 -11.35 11.60
CA THR A 118 -10.88 -9.96 11.29
C THR A 118 -10.67 -9.76 9.81
N LEU A 119 -10.05 -10.72 9.14
CA LEU A 119 -9.85 -10.71 7.70
C LEU A 119 -11.19 -10.76 6.94
N ILE A 120 -12.16 -11.54 7.42
CA ILE A 120 -13.54 -11.54 6.90
C ILE A 120 -14.20 -10.16 7.08
N ARG A 121 -14.11 -9.58 8.28
CA ARG A 121 -14.64 -8.23 8.58
C ARG A 121 -14.05 -7.18 7.64
N PHE A 122 -12.74 -7.24 7.40
CA PHE A 122 -12.06 -6.35 6.47
C PHE A 122 -12.68 -6.42 5.07
N LYS A 123 -12.97 -7.62 4.53
CA LYS A 123 -13.56 -7.74 3.19
C LYS A 123 -15.00 -7.27 3.10
N ILE A 124 -15.78 -7.43 4.16
CA ILE A 124 -17.15 -6.93 4.19
C ILE A 124 -17.16 -5.38 4.23
N LYS A 125 -16.11 -4.75 4.79
CA LYS A 125 -15.93 -3.29 4.85
C LYS A 125 -17.05 -2.53 5.59
N ASN A 126 -17.69 -3.17 6.58
CA ASN A 126 -18.68 -2.52 7.45
C ASN A 126 -18.02 -1.63 8.51
N ASP A 127 -16.78 -1.94 8.91
CA ASP A 127 -16.03 -1.17 9.88
C ASP A 127 -15.39 0.06 9.21
N ILE A 128 -15.46 1.24 9.84
CA ILE A 128 -14.80 2.46 9.33
C ILE A 128 -13.29 2.25 9.20
N GLU A 129 -12.67 1.49 10.11
CA GLU A 129 -11.25 1.16 10.03
C GLU A 129 -10.91 0.32 8.78
N ALA A 130 -11.82 -0.54 8.32
CA ALA A 130 -11.61 -1.33 7.11
C ALA A 130 -11.69 -0.45 5.86
N LYS A 131 -12.66 0.46 5.80
CA LYS A 131 -12.79 1.48 4.75
C LYS A 131 -11.56 2.39 4.71
N PHE A 132 -11.08 2.79 5.89
CA PHE A 132 -9.87 3.60 6.02
C PHE A 132 -8.63 2.86 5.51
N VAL A 133 -8.46 1.59 5.87
CA VAL A 133 -7.34 0.77 5.36
C VAL A 133 -7.43 0.54 3.85
N ASP A 134 -8.64 0.38 3.29
CA ASP A 134 -8.84 0.31 1.84
C ASP A 134 -8.36 1.58 1.13
N TYR A 135 -8.67 2.75 1.69
CA TYR A 135 -8.14 4.03 1.22
C TYR A 135 -6.61 4.06 1.29
N LEU A 136 -6.02 3.69 2.42
CA LEU A 136 -4.56 3.66 2.61
C LEU A 136 -3.85 2.70 1.65
N ASN A 137 -4.48 1.56 1.32
CA ASN A 137 -3.97 0.62 0.32
C ASN A 137 -3.86 1.30 -1.06
N ILE A 138 -4.93 1.95 -1.52
CA ILE A 138 -4.92 2.68 -2.79
C ILE A 138 -3.91 3.83 -2.76
N PHE A 139 -3.82 4.58 -1.66
CA PHE A 139 -2.87 5.67 -1.48
C PHE A 139 -1.42 5.19 -1.51
N ASN A 140 -1.12 4.04 -0.91
CA ASN A 140 0.20 3.44 -1.02
C ASN A 140 0.52 3.08 -2.48
N GLY A 141 -0.41 2.48 -3.21
CA GLY A 141 -0.21 2.15 -4.64
C GLY A 141 0.02 3.41 -5.51
N PHE A 142 -0.72 4.49 -5.22
CA PHE A 142 -0.51 5.81 -5.82
C PHE A 142 0.92 6.32 -5.61
N ALA A 143 1.37 6.36 -4.36
CA ALA A 143 2.69 6.86 -4.02
C ALA A 143 3.83 5.94 -4.48
N GLU A 144 3.62 4.61 -4.51
CA GLU A 144 4.55 3.64 -5.12
C GLU A 144 4.78 3.94 -6.60
N ALA A 145 3.73 4.29 -7.35
CA ALA A 145 3.87 4.65 -8.75
C ALA A 145 4.63 5.96 -8.95
N ILE A 146 4.35 6.98 -8.13
CA ILE A 146 5.11 8.25 -8.16
C ILE A 146 6.58 8.01 -7.81
N HIS A 147 6.85 7.12 -6.86
CA HIS A 147 8.22 6.73 -6.48
C HIS A 147 8.99 6.14 -7.67
N GLU A 148 8.35 5.30 -8.48
CA GLU A 148 8.93 4.75 -9.72
C GLU A 148 9.16 5.84 -10.77
N ILE A 149 8.20 6.74 -10.97
CA ILE A 149 8.32 7.85 -11.94
C ILE A 149 9.43 8.82 -11.53
N ALA A 150 9.55 9.15 -10.24
CA ALA A 150 10.62 9.99 -9.69
C ALA A 150 12.02 9.39 -9.93
N ALA A 151 12.12 8.07 -10.06
CA ALA A 151 13.34 7.37 -10.43
C ALA A 151 13.51 7.15 -11.95
N GLY A 152 12.58 7.64 -12.76
CA GLY A 152 12.65 7.58 -14.22
C GLY A 152 12.00 6.38 -14.86
N ASN A 153 11.13 5.68 -14.14
CA ASN A 153 10.38 4.56 -14.69
C ASN A 153 9.07 5.05 -15.32
N ASP A 154 9.12 5.36 -16.60
CA ASP A 154 7.98 5.82 -17.41
C ASP A 154 6.84 4.79 -17.53
N CYS A 155 7.11 3.50 -17.27
CA CYS A 155 6.11 2.43 -17.29
C CYS A 155 4.99 2.59 -16.25
N PHE A 156 5.15 3.54 -15.32
CA PHE A 156 4.18 3.85 -14.27
C PHE A 156 3.42 5.16 -14.51
N LEU A 157 3.66 5.91 -15.59
CA LEU A 157 3.01 7.21 -15.83
C LEU A 157 1.47 7.17 -15.82
N ASP A 158 0.87 6.04 -16.21
CA ASP A 158 -0.57 5.82 -16.24
C ASP A 158 -1.19 5.49 -14.86
N VAL A 159 -0.37 5.06 -13.90
CA VAL A 159 -0.83 4.49 -12.64
C VAL A 159 -1.33 5.57 -11.65
N PRO A 160 -0.65 6.71 -11.43
CA PRO A 160 -1.12 7.74 -10.49
C PRO A 160 -2.52 8.24 -10.79
N THR A 161 -2.86 8.49 -12.07
CA THR A 161 -4.18 8.99 -12.46
C THR A 161 -5.29 8.01 -12.08
N ALA A 162 -5.15 6.73 -12.43
CA ALA A 162 -6.14 5.71 -12.09
C ALA A 162 -6.30 5.52 -10.56
N HIS A 163 -5.19 5.56 -9.81
CA HIS A 163 -5.26 5.49 -8.35
C HIS A 163 -5.91 6.73 -7.74
N ARG A 164 -5.63 7.92 -8.29
CA ARG A 164 -6.25 9.19 -7.84
C ARG A 164 -7.76 9.14 -8.02
N GLU A 165 -8.24 8.73 -9.19
CA GLU A 165 -9.68 8.56 -9.44
C GLU A 165 -10.30 7.64 -8.39
N ARG A 166 -9.67 6.49 -8.11
CA ARG A 166 -10.17 5.58 -7.09
C ARG A 166 -10.13 6.16 -5.66
N LEU A 167 -9.13 6.98 -5.32
CA LEU A 167 -9.08 7.67 -4.03
C LEU A 167 -10.25 8.65 -3.87
N LEU A 168 -10.57 9.41 -4.92
CA LEU A 168 -11.69 10.34 -4.91
C LEU A 168 -13.03 9.60 -4.81
N GLU A 169 -13.21 8.52 -5.55
CA GLU A 169 -14.39 7.64 -5.44
C GLU A 169 -14.56 7.11 -4.01
N LEU A 170 -13.49 6.57 -3.41
CA LEU A 170 -13.52 6.07 -2.03
C LEU A 170 -13.85 7.17 -1.02
N GLY A 171 -13.37 8.39 -1.24
CA GLY A 171 -13.74 9.55 -0.43
C GLY A 171 -15.24 9.83 -0.51
N CYS A 172 -15.81 9.85 -1.72
CA CYS A 172 -17.24 10.09 -1.96
C CYS A 172 -18.14 8.96 -1.42
N GLU A 173 -17.71 7.70 -1.54
CA GLU A 173 -18.44 6.52 -1.06
C GLU A 173 -18.53 6.45 0.47
N ASN A 174 -17.65 7.16 1.20
CA ASN A 174 -17.51 7.06 2.65
C ASN A 174 -17.58 8.44 3.31
N HIS A 175 -18.78 8.84 3.74
CA HIS A 175 -19.04 10.15 4.35
C HIS A 175 -18.10 10.48 5.53
N GLU A 176 -17.73 9.48 6.35
CA GLU A 176 -16.79 9.69 7.45
C GLU A 176 -15.37 10.02 6.95
N LEU A 177 -14.90 9.40 5.86
CA LEU A 177 -13.64 9.75 5.22
C LEU A 177 -13.72 11.13 4.57
N TRP A 178 -14.85 11.44 3.92
CA TRP A 178 -15.09 12.73 3.29
C TRP A 178 -14.91 13.90 4.27
N SER A 179 -15.34 13.73 5.53
CA SER A 179 -15.18 14.75 6.56
C SER A 179 -13.72 15.16 6.85
N LEU A 180 -12.75 14.34 6.41
CA LEU A 180 -11.32 14.63 6.53
C LEU A 180 -10.74 15.40 5.36
N TYR A 181 -11.43 15.46 4.21
CA TYR A 181 -10.97 16.22 3.04
C TYR A 181 -10.93 17.72 3.33
N ASP A 182 -11.86 18.23 4.13
CA ASP A 182 -11.92 19.64 4.53
C ASP A 182 -10.84 20.04 5.55
N LYS A 183 -9.94 19.12 5.93
CA LYS A 183 -8.93 19.31 6.99
C LYS A 183 -7.52 19.54 6.46
N ASN A 184 -7.36 19.72 5.15
CA ASN A 184 -6.10 20.08 4.48
C ASN A 184 -4.91 19.18 4.85
N HIS A 185 -5.15 17.86 4.95
CA HIS A 185 -4.07 16.91 5.22
C HIS A 185 -3.55 16.32 3.90
N PRO A 186 -2.22 16.18 3.70
CA PRO A 186 -1.63 15.72 2.43
C PRO A 186 -2.11 14.35 1.94
N LEU A 187 -2.69 13.54 2.83
CA LEU A 187 -3.27 12.25 2.51
C LEU A 187 -4.66 12.35 1.85
N PHE A 188 -5.38 13.45 2.06
CA PHE A 188 -6.71 13.70 1.48
C PHE A 188 -6.65 14.78 0.39
N GLU A 189 -5.63 15.64 0.41
CA GLU A 189 -5.33 16.56 -0.69
C GLU A 189 -4.61 15.81 -1.82
N ILE A 190 -5.37 15.19 -2.73
CA ILE A 190 -4.81 14.47 -3.88
C ILE A 190 -4.95 15.35 -5.15
N PRO A 191 -4.02 16.29 -5.40
CA PRO A 191 -4.04 17.09 -6.61
C PRO A 191 -3.86 16.21 -7.85
N GLU A 192 -4.17 16.75 -9.01
CA GLU A 192 -3.82 16.09 -10.27
C GLU A 192 -2.31 15.81 -10.31
N PHE A 193 -1.94 14.65 -10.86
CA PHE A 193 -0.54 14.27 -10.94
C PHE A 193 0.09 14.88 -12.19
N ASP A 194 1.11 15.72 -11.98
CA ASP A 194 1.97 16.23 -13.06
C ASP A 194 3.41 15.73 -12.85
N PRO A 195 3.94 14.88 -13.76
CA PRO A 195 5.29 14.35 -13.64
C PRO A 195 6.37 15.44 -13.71
N ASN A 196 6.08 16.62 -14.28
CA ASN A 196 7.02 17.73 -14.36
C ASN A 196 7.30 18.39 -13.00
N LEU A 197 6.47 18.11 -11.98
CA LEU A 197 6.67 18.60 -10.61
C LEU A 197 7.72 17.79 -9.84
N LEU A 198 8.18 16.65 -10.36
CA LEU A 198 9.16 15.81 -9.68
C LEU A 198 10.58 16.31 -9.96
N PRO A 199 11.38 16.63 -8.92
CA PRO A 199 12.71 17.21 -9.11
C PRO A 199 13.68 16.14 -9.59
N GLY A 200 14.14 16.25 -10.84
CA GLY A 200 15.27 15.51 -11.39
C GLY A 200 15.10 13.99 -11.36
N ILE A 201 14.98 13.37 -12.53
CA ILE A 201 14.88 11.91 -12.65
C ILE A 201 16.22 11.26 -12.28
N VAL A 202 16.33 10.73 -11.06
CA VAL A 202 17.52 10.00 -10.59
C VAL A 202 17.09 8.84 -9.70
N PHE A 203 17.81 7.72 -9.75
CA PHE A 203 17.61 6.63 -8.81
C PHE A 203 17.71 7.12 -7.37
N HIS A 204 16.79 6.65 -6.53
CA HIS A 204 16.73 6.99 -5.12
C HIS A 204 17.99 6.54 -4.37
N THR A 205 18.47 7.42 -3.50
CA THR A 205 19.54 7.21 -2.54
C THR A 205 19.01 7.61 -1.17
N THR A 206 19.65 7.18 -0.08
CA THR A 206 19.26 7.62 1.28
C THR A 206 19.09 9.13 1.40
N ALA A 207 19.93 9.92 0.72
CA ALA A 207 19.86 11.37 0.71
C ALA A 207 18.73 11.96 -0.16
N SER A 208 18.27 11.27 -1.21
CA SER A 208 17.19 11.77 -2.07
C SER A 208 15.80 11.46 -1.52
N ILE A 209 15.61 10.31 -0.87
CA ILE A 209 14.32 9.94 -0.24
C ILE A 209 13.95 10.93 0.86
N THR A 210 14.93 11.48 1.59
CA THR A 210 14.67 12.45 2.66
C THR A 210 14.38 13.88 2.19
N LYS A 211 14.52 14.18 0.88
CA LYS A 211 14.22 15.51 0.32
C LYS A 211 12.77 15.59 -0.11
N ASP A 212 12.14 16.73 0.16
CA ASP A 212 10.80 17.01 -0.35
C ASP A 212 10.85 17.24 -1.87
N THR A 213 9.86 16.70 -2.59
CA THR A 213 9.69 16.92 -4.02
C THR A 213 8.78 18.09 -4.34
N GLY A 214 8.08 18.64 -3.34
CA GLY A 214 7.03 19.63 -3.54
C GLY A 214 5.70 19.01 -3.94
N TYR A 215 5.60 17.67 -3.98
CA TYR A 215 4.36 16.95 -4.21
C TYR A 215 3.87 16.36 -2.90
N ALA A 216 3.05 17.13 -2.18
CA ALA A 216 2.70 16.90 -0.78
C ALA A 216 2.26 15.46 -0.43
N PRO A 217 1.41 14.77 -1.23
CA PRO A 217 1.03 13.38 -0.94
C PRO A 217 2.21 12.41 -0.93
N TYR A 218 3.11 12.56 -1.90
CA TYR A 218 4.28 11.69 -2.03
C TYR A 218 5.31 11.97 -0.93
N ASP A 219 5.50 13.25 -0.59
CA ASP A 219 6.38 13.66 0.51
C ASP A 219 5.85 13.17 1.86
N PHE A 220 4.54 13.25 2.08
CA PHE A 220 3.89 12.66 3.26
C PHE A 220 4.11 11.14 3.30
N TRP A 221 3.86 10.44 2.20
CA TRP A 221 4.06 8.99 2.14
C TRP A 221 5.49 8.59 2.53
N LYS A 222 6.51 9.22 1.92
CA LYS A 222 7.93 8.99 2.26
C LYS A 222 8.19 9.19 3.76
N ARG A 223 7.75 10.32 4.34
CA ARG A 223 7.96 10.63 5.76
C ARG A 223 7.26 9.62 6.67
N ALA A 224 6.02 9.25 6.37
CA ALA A 224 5.29 8.24 7.12
C ALA A 224 6.04 6.90 7.15
N LEU A 225 6.57 6.47 5.99
CA LEU A 225 7.34 5.24 5.89
C LEU A 225 8.69 5.31 6.63
N ILE A 226 9.39 6.44 6.59
CA ILE A 226 10.63 6.65 7.35
C ILE A 226 10.35 6.64 8.86
N MET A 227 9.29 7.31 9.32
CA MET A 227 9.03 7.53 10.74
C MET A 227 8.34 6.36 11.42
N LYS A 228 7.46 5.64 10.71
CA LYS A 228 6.61 4.57 11.27
C LYS A 228 6.88 3.19 10.70
N GLY A 229 7.65 3.09 9.61
CA GLY A 229 8.08 1.84 9.03
C GLY A 229 9.21 1.17 9.81
N ASN A 230 9.49 -0.07 9.46
CA ASN A 230 10.66 -0.79 9.95
C ASN A 230 11.88 -0.58 9.00
N VAL A 231 13.02 -1.17 9.35
CA VAL A 231 14.25 -1.05 8.55
C VAL A 231 14.04 -1.51 7.10
N GLU A 232 13.32 -2.62 6.88
CA GLU A 232 13.04 -3.11 5.53
C GLU A 232 12.19 -2.13 4.72
N THR A 233 11.21 -1.50 5.37
CA THR A 233 10.36 -0.45 4.80
C THR A 233 11.20 0.73 4.37
N PHE A 234 12.13 1.19 5.22
CA PHE A 234 13.05 2.27 4.87
C PHE A 234 13.98 1.90 3.72
N GLU A 235 14.67 0.75 3.79
CA GLU A 235 15.59 0.29 2.75
C GLU A 235 14.91 0.13 1.39
N SER A 236 13.65 -0.29 1.39
CA SER A 236 12.89 -0.49 0.16
C SER A 236 12.61 0.79 -0.64
N LEU A 237 12.87 1.97 -0.07
CA LEU A 237 12.69 3.28 -0.74
C LEU A 237 13.91 3.70 -1.56
N PHE A 238 15.04 3.00 -1.45
CA PHE A 238 16.25 3.36 -2.20
C PHE A 238 17.06 2.15 -2.67
N ARG A 239 16.77 0.96 -2.15
CA ARG A 239 17.39 -0.28 -2.63
C ARG A 239 16.70 -0.75 -3.90
N GLN A 240 17.28 -0.40 -5.04
CA GLN A 240 16.86 -0.91 -6.34
C GLN A 240 16.92 -2.44 -6.37
N ARG A 241 15.82 -3.06 -6.79
CA ARG A 241 15.64 -4.53 -6.92
C ARG A 241 15.59 -4.99 -8.37
N GLU A 242 15.18 -4.12 -9.29
CA GLU A 242 15.11 -4.43 -10.72
C GLU A 242 15.68 -3.30 -11.59
N GLY A 243 15.98 -3.64 -12.85
CA GLY A 243 16.64 -2.75 -13.79
C GLY A 243 18.15 -2.70 -13.54
N LYS A 244 18.94 -2.63 -14.61
CA LYS A 244 20.35 -2.26 -14.47
C LYS A 244 20.39 -0.78 -14.10
N LYS A 245 21.34 -0.35 -13.24
CA LYS A 245 21.76 1.05 -13.23
C LYS A 245 22.21 1.37 -14.66
N LYS A 246 21.33 1.96 -15.48
CA LYS A 246 21.79 2.57 -16.72
C LYS A 246 22.80 3.62 -16.26
N GLU A 247 24.05 3.47 -16.67
CA GLU A 247 24.98 4.61 -16.64
C GLU A 247 24.23 5.75 -17.31
N VAL A 248 23.99 6.82 -16.55
CA VAL A 248 23.29 8.02 -17.05
C VAL A 248 24.22 8.67 -18.07
N ARG A 249 24.26 8.14 -19.28
CA ARG A 249 24.82 8.83 -20.44
C ARG A 249 23.74 9.81 -20.90
N GLY A 250 24.09 11.08 -20.80
CA GLY A 250 23.25 12.26 -20.96
C GLY A 250 22.14 12.12 -22.02
N LEU A 251 20.91 12.20 -21.55
CA LEU A 251 19.75 12.60 -22.33
C LEU A 251 19.08 13.74 -21.56
N LEU A 252 19.79 14.87 -21.51
CA LEU A 252 19.22 16.20 -21.29
C LEU A 252 19.52 16.99 -22.56
N THR A 253 18.88 16.58 -23.65
CA THR A 253 18.80 17.42 -24.85
C THR A 253 17.44 17.19 -25.47
N MET A 254 16.74 18.30 -25.71
CA MET A 254 15.45 18.46 -26.39
C MET A 254 14.20 18.53 -25.51
N ALA A 255 14.03 19.69 -24.86
CA ALA A 255 12.73 20.36 -24.74
C ALA A 255 12.96 21.86 -24.47
N CYS A 256 13.51 22.56 -25.46
CA CYS A 256 13.42 24.01 -25.64
C CYS A 256 13.45 24.22 -27.15
N ASN A 257 12.27 24.29 -27.76
CA ASN A 257 11.93 25.00 -28.99
C ASN A 257 10.46 25.35 -28.91
#